data_AF-X1BQ92-F1
#
_entry.id   AF-X1BQ92-F1
#
_cell.length_a   1.000
_cell.length_b   1.000
_cell.length_c   1.000
_cell.angle_alpha   90.00
_cell.angle_beta   90.00
_cell.angle_gamma   90.00
#
_symmetry.space_group_name_H-M   'P 1'
#
loop_
_entity.id
_entity.type
_entity.pdbx_description
1 polymer ?
#
loop_
_entity_poly.entity_id
_entity_poly.type
_entity_poly.pdbx_seq_one_letter_code
_entity_poly.pdbx_strand_id
1 'polypeptide(L)'
;METTVDKKLKYTINSIVNYIDAFSQKEATNQDAKADVVIDDITIVKDVPATLLLGLEKRLNGWRDLFASIPTLTTGVEYVRDPTLGENIWKQKHSKETLRTSKTFQYKVLVEATKEHAAQIERWEEQIPVGKYIESSWAGVLSSGEKYELL
;
A
#
# COMPACT_ATOMS: atom_id res chain seq x y z
N MET A 1 -3.70 -7.51 14.89
CA MET A 1 -2.43 -7.75 14.18
C MET A 1 -2.72 -7.49 12.71
N GLU A 2 -2.25 -6.37 12.16
CA GLU A 2 -2.53 -5.98 10.78
C GLU A 2 -1.83 -6.95 9.83
N THR A 3 -2.59 -7.63 8.96
CA THR A 3 -2.07 -8.57 7.97
C THR A 3 -1.56 -7.81 6.73
N THR A 4 -0.48 -8.26 6.11
CA THR A 4 -0.02 -7.73 4.82
C THR A 4 -0.88 -8.21 3.66
N VAL A 5 -0.87 -7.48 2.55
CA VAL A 5 -1.54 -7.86 1.29
C VAL A 5 -1.05 -9.23 0.83
N ASP A 6 0.26 -9.49 0.88
CA ASP A 6 0.84 -10.78 0.50
C ASP A 6 0.27 -11.96 1.31
N LYS A 7 0.19 -11.84 2.64
CA LYS A 7 -0.38 -12.89 3.50
C LYS A 7 -1.86 -13.14 3.20
N LYS A 8 -2.63 -12.07 2.98
CA LYS A 8 -4.04 -12.18 2.59
C LYS A 8 -4.21 -12.84 1.23
N LEU A 9 -3.40 -12.46 0.24
CA LEU A 9 -3.39 -13.06 -1.08
C LEU A 9 -3.11 -14.56 -1.02
N LYS A 10 -2.04 -14.98 -0.32
CA LYS A 10 -1.71 -16.40 -0.15
C LYS A 10 -2.87 -17.19 0.45
N TYR A 11 -3.49 -16.66 1.50
CA TYR A 11 -4.66 -17.28 2.13
C TYR A 11 -5.86 -17.39 1.19
N THR A 12 -6.17 -16.32 0.46
CA THR A 12 -7.30 -16.29 -0.48
C THR A 12 -7.06 -17.17 -1.71
N ILE A 13 -5.85 -17.16 -2.28
CA ILE A 13 -5.48 -18.00 -3.43
C ILE A 13 -5.64 -19.48 -3.07
N ASN A 14 -5.17 -19.92 -1.89
CA ASN A 14 -5.36 -21.31 -1.45
C ASN A 14 -6.84 -21.70 -1.40
N SER A 15 -7.70 -20.78 -0.95
CA SER A 15 -9.15 -21.02 -0.90
C SER A 15 -9.78 -21.08 -2.30
N ILE A 16 -9.32 -20.24 -3.23
CA ILE A 16 -9.73 -20.26 -4.64
C ILE A 16 -9.31 -21.57 -5.31
N VAL A 17 -8.06 -22.01 -5.11
CA VAL A 17 -7.53 -23.27 -5.65
C VAL A 17 -8.39 -24.45 -5.17
N ASN A 18 -8.67 -24.53 -3.87
CA ASN A 18 -9.51 -25.60 -3.32
C ASN A 18 -10.93 -25.59 -3.90
N TYR A 19 -11.50 -24.40 -4.12
CA TYR A 19 -12.80 -24.27 -4.77
C TYR A 19 -12.79 -24.77 -6.21
N ILE A 20 -11.77 -24.40 -7.00
CA ILE A 20 -11.64 -24.85 -8.39
C ILE A 20 -11.43 -26.36 -8.45
N ASP A 21 -10.59 -26.92 -7.57
CA ASP A 21 -10.32 -28.35 -7.51
C ASP A 21 -11.61 -29.14 -7.22
N ALA A 22 -12.35 -28.78 -6.17
CA ALA A 22 -13.62 -29.42 -5.85
C ALA A 22 -14.65 -29.28 -6.97
N PHE A 23 -14.71 -28.12 -7.61
CA PHE A 23 -15.60 -27.89 -8.75
C PHE A 23 -15.20 -28.73 -9.97
N SER A 24 -13.91 -28.81 -10.28
CA SER A 24 -13.36 -29.62 -11.37
C SER A 24 -13.67 -31.10 -11.20
N GLN A 25 -13.44 -31.64 -10.00
CA GLN A 25 -13.73 -33.05 -9.69
C GLN A 25 -15.22 -33.39 -9.86
N LYS A 26 -16.10 -32.49 -9.42
CA LYS A 26 -17.55 -32.63 -9.59
C LYS A 26 -17.93 -32.65 -11.08
N GLU A 27 -17.46 -31.68 -11.86
CA GLU A 27 -17.80 -31.59 -13.28
C GLU A 27 -17.20 -32.73 -14.10
N ALA A 28 -16.01 -33.22 -13.74
CA ALA A 28 -15.38 -34.38 -14.36
C ALA A 28 -16.19 -35.68 -14.19
N THR A 29 -17.02 -35.77 -13.13
CA THR A 29 -17.89 -36.94 -12.91
C THR A 29 -19.21 -36.82 -13.67
N ASN A 30 -19.65 -35.60 -13.98
CA ASN A 30 -20.99 -35.35 -14.54
C ASN A 30 -21.02 -35.30 -16.08
N GLN A 31 -19.87 -35.20 -16.74
CA GLN A 31 -19.81 -34.93 -18.18
C GLN A 31 -18.56 -35.53 -18.86
N ASP A 32 -18.73 -36.09 -20.05
CA ASP A 32 -17.65 -36.66 -20.87
C ASP A 32 -17.01 -35.66 -21.84
N ALA A 33 -17.70 -34.56 -22.17
CA ALA A 33 -17.17 -33.53 -23.07
C ALA A 33 -16.03 -32.76 -22.40
N LYS A 34 -14.82 -32.91 -22.95
CA LYS A 34 -13.57 -32.33 -22.47
C LYS A 34 -12.85 -31.57 -23.58
N ALA A 35 -12.01 -30.62 -23.19
CA ALA A 35 -11.12 -29.92 -24.10
C ALA A 35 -9.81 -29.53 -23.40
N ASP A 36 -8.79 -29.29 -24.22
CA ASP A 36 -7.49 -28.80 -23.80
C ASP A 36 -7.43 -27.27 -23.91
N VAL A 37 -6.75 -26.62 -22.98
CA VAL A 37 -6.46 -25.17 -23.04
C VAL A 37 -5.05 -25.00 -23.57
N VAL A 38 -4.94 -24.38 -24.75
CA VAL A 38 -3.66 -24.12 -25.43
C VAL A 38 -3.49 -22.60 -25.58
N ILE A 39 -2.33 -22.08 -25.16
CA ILE A 39 -1.94 -20.67 -25.32
C ILE A 39 -0.57 -20.67 -25.99
N ASP A 40 -0.42 -19.92 -27.09
CA ASP A 40 0.83 -19.83 -27.86
C ASP A 40 1.43 -21.22 -28.20
N ASP A 41 0.57 -22.13 -28.68
CA ASP A 41 0.89 -23.54 -28.98
C ASP A 41 1.34 -24.39 -27.78
N ILE A 42 1.29 -23.86 -26.56
CA ILE A 42 1.61 -24.56 -25.32
C ILE A 42 0.32 -24.99 -24.64
N THR A 43 0.13 -26.30 -24.49
CA THR A 43 -0.99 -26.84 -23.71
C THR A 43 -0.78 -26.56 -22.22
N ILE A 44 -1.60 -25.67 -21.66
CA ILE A 44 -1.54 -25.25 -20.26
C ILE A 44 -2.24 -26.28 -19.38
N VAL A 45 -3.41 -26.75 -19.80
CA VAL A 45 -4.20 -27.75 -19.08
C VAL A 45 -4.85 -28.69 -20.09
N LYS A 46 -4.88 -29.99 -19.78
CA LYS A 46 -5.48 -31.03 -20.61
C LYS A 46 -6.75 -31.60 -20.00
N ASP A 47 -7.62 -32.16 -20.85
CA ASP A 47 -8.79 -32.95 -20.46
C ASP A 47 -9.76 -32.23 -19.50
N VAL A 48 -9.95 -30.92 -19.69
CA VAL A 48 -10.78 -30.09 -18.81
C VAL A 48 -12.26 -30.21 -19.20
N PRO A 49 -13.18 -30.45 -18.25
CA PRO A 49 -14.62 -30.51 -18.54
C PRO A 49 -15.13 -29.22 -19.19
N ALA A 50 -15.94 -29.35 -20.25
CA ALA A 50 -16.42 -28.19 -21.01
C ALA A 50 -17.28 -27.23 -20.17
N THR A 51 -18.02 -27.73 -19.18
CA THR A 51 -18.81 -26.90 -18.25
C THR A 51 -17.93 -26.03 -17.36
N LEU A 52 -16.74 -26.52 -16.97
CA LEU A 52 -15.77 -25.74 -16.23
C LEU A 52 -15.22 -24.61 -17.09
N LEU A 53 -14.84 -24.92 -18.34
CA LEU A 53 -14.33 -23.92 -19.29
C LEU A 53 -15.35 -22.81 -19.55
N LEU A 54 -16.64 -23.15 -19.72
CA LEU A 54 -17.70 -22.18 -19.96
C LEU A 54 -17.86 -21.18 -18.80
N GLY A 55 -17.65 -21.62 -17.56
CA GLY A 55 -17.69 -20.77 -16.37
C GLY A 55 -16.37 -20.07 -16.04
N LEU A 56 -15.27 -20.49 -16.65
CA LEU A 56 -13.92 -20.07 -16.27
C LEU A 56 -13.66 -18.61 -16.64
N GLU A 57 -14.13 -18.14 -17.80
CA GLU A 57 -13.92 -16.76 -18.26
C GLU A 57 -14.41 -15.73 -17.22
N LYS A 58 -15.66 -15.85 -16.78
CA LYS A 58 -16.23 -14.93 -15.78
C LYS A 58 -15.46 -14.95 -14.46
N ARG A 59 -14.96 -16.13 -14.05
CA ARG A 59 -14.19 -16.30 -12.81
C ARG A 59 -12.80 -15.70 -12.93
N LEU A 60 -12.10 -15.95 -14.04
CA LEU A 60 -10.78 -15.37 -14.34
C LEU A 60 -10.84 -13.86 -14.38
N ASN A 61 -11.87 -13.28 -15.02
CA ASN A 61 -12.08 -11.84 -15.01
C ASN A 61 -12.27 -11.29 -13.58
N GLY A 62 -13.08 -11.97 -12.76
CA GLY A 62 -13.25 -11.58 -11.35
C GLY A 62 -11.96 -11.67 -10.53
N TRP A 63 -11.09 -12.64 -10.80
CA TRP A 63 -9.78 -12.72 -10.14
C TRP A 63 -8.83 -11.65 -10.62
N ARG A 64 -8.79 -11.38 -11.94
CA ARG A 64 -8.01 -10.28 -12.52
C ARG A 64 -8.42 -8.94 -11.90
N ASP A 65 -9.71 -8.69 -11.74
CA ASP A 65 -10.23 -7.48 -11.09
C ASP A 65 -9.79 -7.39 -9.62
N LEU A 66 -9.78 -8.52 -8.90
CA LEU A 66 -9.25 -8.59 -7.54
C LEU A 66 -7.76 -8.20 -7.50
N PHE A 67 -6.92 -8.74 -8.40
CA PHE A 67 -5.51 -8.36 -8.48
C PHE A 67 -5.32 -6.89 -8.89
N ALA A 68 -6.14 -6.39 -9.82
CA ALA A 68 -6.14 -5.00 -10.24
C ALA A 68 -6.55 -4.04 -9.10
N SER A 69 -7.40 -4.47 -8.18
CA SER A 69 -7.85 -3.65 -7.03
C SER A 69 -6.80 -3.50 -5.92
N ILE A 70 -5.71 -4.28 -5.95
CA ILE A 70 -4.68 -4.24 -4.90
C ILE A 70 -4.03 -2.85 -4.84
N PRO A 71 -3.99 -2.19 -3.67
CA PRO A 71 -3.28 -0.92 -3.51
C PRO A 71 -1.77 -1.13 -3.66
N THR A 72 -1.10 -0.13 -4.23
CA THR A 72 0.36 -0.12 -4.41
C THR A 72 1.01 0.99 -3.58
N LEU A 73 2.32 0.91 -3.43
CA LEU A 73 3.10 1.99 -2.81
C LEU A 73 2.89 3.32 -3.53
N THR A 74 2.79 4.40 -2.75
CA THR A 74 2.64 5.75 -3.29
C THR A 74 3.90 6.16 -4.05
N THR A 75 3.72 6.77 -5.21
CA THR A 75 4.82 7.31 -6.01
C THR A 75 5.42 8.56 -5.34
N GLY A 76 6.73 8.76 -5.48
CA GLY A 76 7.43 9.95 -4.96
C GLY A 76 7.92 9.86 -3.51
N VAL A 77 7.76 8.71 -2.85
CA VAL A 77 8.37 8.45 -1.53
C VAL A 77 9.32 7.26 -1.67
N GLU A 78 10.51 7.37 -1.06
CA GLU A 78 11.45 6.25 -1.01
C GLU A 78 11.08 5.30 0.13
N TYR A 79 10.85 4.04 -0.22
CA TYR A 79 10.51 2.98 0.72
C TYR A 79 11.66 1.97 0.82
N VAL A 80 11.92 1.50 2.04
CA VAL A 80 12.92 0.46 2.31
C VAL A 80 12.26 -0.67 3.09
N ARG A 81 12.65 -1.91 2.78
CA ARG A 81 12.24 -3.08 3.55
C ARG A 81 13.02 -3.14 4.85
N ASP A 82 12.31 -3.22 5.97
CA ASP A 82 12.92 -3.34 7.29
C ASP A 82 12.66 -4.76 7.82
N PRO A 83 13.69 -5.62 7.93
CA PRO A 83 13.51 -7.00 8.37
C PRO A 83 12.99 -7.12 9.81
N THR A 84 13.06 -6.05 10.60
CA THR A 84 12.56 -6.03 11.99
C THR A 84 11.04 -5.90 12.08
N LEU A 85 10.40 -5.31 11.07
CA LEU A 85 8.94 -5.10 11.04
C LEU A 85 8.18 -6.31 10.50
N GLY A 86 8.87 -7.26 9.86
CA GLY A 86 8.32 -8.46 9.25
C GLY A 86 8.39 -8.48 7.72
N GLU A 87 8.09 -9.63 7.13
CA GLU A 87 8.11 -9.79 5.67
C GLU A 87 7.03 -8.96 4.97
N ASN A 88 7.37 -8.40 3.81
CA ASN A 88 6.48 -7.62 2.94
C ASN A 88 5.86 -6.38 3.61
N ILE A 89 6.64 -5.75 4.49
CA ILE A 89 6.32 -4.43 5.08
C ILE A 89 7.35 -3.42 4.59
N TRP A 90 6.84 -2.32 4.05
CA TRP A 90 7.61 -1.20 3.56
C TRP A 90 7.59 -0.07 4.57
N LYS A 91 8.75 0.51 4.83
CA LYS A 91 8.93 1.67 5.71
C LYS A 91 9.40 2.86 4.89
N GLN A 92 8.87 4.04 5.16
CA GLN A 92 9.41 5.27 4.54
C GLN A 92 10.84 5.49 5.03
N LYS A 93 11.79 5.67 4.09
CA LYS A 93 13.20 5.88 4.40
C LYS A 93 13.44 7.20 5.12
N HIS A 94 12.74 8.23 4.67
CA HIS A 94 12.77 9.56 5.26
C HIS A 94 11.48 9.79 6.03
N SER A 95 11.59 9.90 7.35
CA SER A 95 10.48 10.31 8.21
C SER A 95 10.08 11.74 7.88
N LYS A 96 8.78 12.03 7.84
CA LYS A 96 8.30 13.40 7.66
C LYS A 96 8.53 14.17 8.94
N GLU A 97 9.43 15.14 8.88
CA GLU A 97 9.71 16.03 10.00
C GLU A 97 8.97 17.35 9.80
N THR A 98 8.07 17.68 10.73
CA THR A 98 7.36 18.96 10.73
C THR A 98 7.73 19.75 11.97
N LEU A 99 8.29 20.95 11.76
CA LEU A 99 8.60 21.87 12.84
C LEU A 99 7.35 22.68 13.21
N ARG A 100 7.00 22.69 14.49
CA ARG A 100 5.96 23.57 15.02
C ARG A 100 6.62 24.84 15.51
N THR A 101 6.19 25.98 14.98
CA THR A 101 6.62 27.30 15.44
C THR A 101 5.54 27.92 16.33
N SER A 102 5.97 28.69 17.32
CA SER A 102 5.10 29.55 18.12
C SER A 102 5.50 31.00 17.88
N LYS A 103 4.50 31.87 17.79
CA LYS A 103 4.73 33.31 17.72
C LYS A 103 4.94 33.83 19.13
N THR A 104 6.12 34.39 19.39
CA THR A 104 6.42 35.07 20.63
C THR A 104 6.74 36.52 20.33
N PHE A 105 6.23 37.42 21.15
CA PHE A 105 6.48 38.84 21.02
C PHE A 105 7.67 39.20 21.89
N GLN A 106 8.73 39.67 21.25
CA GLN A 106 9.91 40.21 21.93
C GLN A 106 9.83 41.74 21.90
N TYR A 107 10.44 42.36 22.90
CA TYR A 107 10.48 43.81 23.06
C TYR A 107 11.94 44.25 23.12
N LYS A 108 12.29 45.27 22.34
CA LYS A 108 13.61 45.93 22.36
C LYS A 108 13.34 47.36 22.66
N VAL A 109 14.04 47.83 23.66
CA VAL A 109 14.09 49.23 23.99
C VAL A 109 15.03 49.86 22.96
N LEU A 110 14.48 50.64 22.02
CA LEU A 110 15.28 51.37 21.03
C LEU A 110 15.95 52.58 21.67
N VAL A 111 15.24 53.21 22.61
CA VAL A 111 15.73 54.35 23.41
C VAL A 111 15.30 54.13 24.85
N GLU A 112 16.27 54.11 25.76
CA GLU A 112 16.02 53.96 27.19
C GLU A 112 15.27 55.17 27.75
N ALA A 113 14.42 54.93 28.75
CA ALA A 113 13.66 56.00 29.37
C ALA A 113 14.61 57.00 30.05
N THR A 114 14.46 58.28 29.72
CA THR A 114 15.13 59.38 30.42
C THR A 114 14.11 60.06 31.34
N LYS A 115 14.59 60.91 32.26
CA LYS A 115 13.76 61.55 33.30
C LYS A 115 12.55 62.32 32.75
N GLU A 116 12.65 62.81 31.51
CA GLU A 116 11.66 63.65 30.83
C GLU A 116 10.97 62.95 29.63
N HIS A 117 11.46 61.78 29.20
CA HIS A 117 10.94 61.08 28.02
C HIS A 117 10.79 59.57 28.25
N ALA A 118 9.61 59.04 27.92
CA ALA A 118 9.31 57.62 27.99
C ALA A 118 10.16 56.82 26.99
N ALA A 119 10.46 55.57 27.36
CA ALA A 119 11.19 54.65 26.49
C ALA A 119 10.43 54.39 25.19
N GLN A 120 11.15 54.40 24.07
CA GLN A 120 10.62 53.94 22.81
C GLN A 120 10.84 52.43 22.71
N ILE A 121 9.75 51.68 22.81
CA ILE A 121 9.76 50.22 22.75
C ILE A 121 9.16 49.80 21.42
N GLU A 122 9.90 49.01 20.64
CA GLU A 122 9.36 48.39 19.43
C GLU A 122 9.09 46.91 19.72
N ARG A 123 7.89 46.48 19.32
CA ARG A 123 7.44 45.09 19.41
C ARG A 123 7.67 44.46 18.04
N TRP A 124 8.46 43.39 17.98
CA TRP A 124 8.50 42.55 16.79
C TRP A 124 8.02 41.13 17.10
N GLU A 125 7.47 40.51 16.06
CA GLU A 125 7.09 39.10 16.07
C GLU A 125 8.32 38.26 15.76
N GLU A 126 8.66 37.35 16.67
CA GLU A 126 9.64 36.29 16.40
C GLU A 126 8.92 34.95 16.37
N GLN A 127 9.21 34.15 15.33
CA GLN A 127 8.72 32.78 15.23
C GLN A 127 9.77 31.84 15.77
N ILE A 128 9.54 31.31 16.96
CA ILE A 128 10.48 30.39 17.62
C ILE A 128 9.99 28.95 17.38
N PRO A 129 10.86 28.01 16.96
CA PRO A 129 10.50 26.60 16.86
C PRO A 129 10.29 26.02 18.27
N VAL A 130 9.07 25.57 18.58
CA VAL A 130 8.68 25.05 19.89
C VAL A 130 8.61 23.52 19.96
N GLY A 131 8.70 22.84 18.82
CA GLY A 131 8.73 21.39 18.79
C GLY A 131 8.93 20.82 17.39
N LYS A 132 9.27 19.53 17.35
CA LYS A 132 9.46 18.76 16.12
C LYS A 132 8.58 17.52 16.18
N TYR A 133 7.72 17.33 15.19
CA TYR A 133 6.98 16.10 14.98
C TYR A 133 7.74 15.26 13.96
N ILE A 134 7.93 13.98 14.27
CA ILE A 134 8.53 13.00 13.36
C ILE A 134 7.46 11.95 13.09
N GLU A 135 6.93 11.95 11.87
CA GLU A 135 5.95 10.98 11.41
C GLU A 135 6.67 9.87 10.64
N SER A 136 6.52 8.63 11.11
CA SER A 136 7.01 7.43 10.43
C SER A 136 5.82 6.60 9.97
N SER A 137 5.76 6.32 8.67
CA SER A 137 4.69 5.52 8.07
C SER A 137 5.22 4.17 7.59
N TRP A 138 4.41 3.13 7.81
CA TRP A 138 4.63 1.77 7.34
C TRP A 138 3.45 1.31 6.49
N ALA A 139 3.71 0.51 5.47
CA ALA A 139 2.69 -0.02 4.58
C ALA A 139 2.94 -1.50 4.27
N GLY A 140 1.92 -2.34 4.46
CA GLY A 140 1.93 -3.76 4.09
C GLY A 140 1.37 -4.02 2.68
N VAL A 141 1.65 -3.13 1.72
CA VAL A 141 1.16 -3.18 0.33
C VAL A 141 2.24 -3.66 -0.62
N LEU A 142 1.87 -4.00 -1.86
CA LEU A 142 2.81 -4.41 -2.90
C LEU A 142 3.46 -3.19 -3.58
N SER A 143 4.68 -3.35 -4.06
CA SER A 143 5.27 -2.38 -4.99
C SER A 143 4.55 -2.44 -6.35
N SER A 144 4.66 -1.37 -7.13
CA SER A 144 4.09 -1.34 -8.48
C SER A 144 4.70 -2.40 -9.40
N GLY A 145 5.97 -2.75 -9.21
CA GLY A 145 6.63 -3.83 -9.96
C GLY A 145 6.08 -5.20 -9.59
N GLU A 146 5.97 -5.51 -8.30
CA GLU A 146 5.38 -6.79 -7.84
C GLU A 146 3.93 -6.95 -8.29
N LYS A 147 3.15 -5.86 -8.32
CA LYS A 147 1.79 -5.91 -8.85
C LYS A 147 1.75 -6.18 -10.35
N TYR A 148 2.71 -5.65 -11.11
CA TYR A 148 2.81 -5.89 -12.56
C TYR A 148 3.08 -7.37 -12.86
N GLU A 149 3.92 -8.04 -12.06
CA GLU A 149 4.19 -9.47 -12.24
C GLU A 149 2.97 -10.37 -11.95
N LEU A 150 1.97 -9.88 -11.22
CA LEU A 150 0.76 -10.62 -10.89
C LEU A 150 -0.38 -10.47 -11.93
N LEU A 151 -0.24 -9.58 -12.92
CA LEU A 151 -1.28 -9.22 -13.90
C LEU A 151 -0.90 -9.61 -15.32
#